data_AF-I1CH78-F1
#
_entry.id   AF-I1CH78-F1
#
_cell.length_a   1.000
_cell.length_b   1.000
_cell.length_c   1.000
_cell.angle_alpha   90.00
_cell.angle_beta   90.00
_cell.angle_gamma   90.00
#
_symmetry.space_group_name_H-M   'P 1'
#
loop_
_entity.id
_entity.type
_entity.pdbx_description
1 polymer ?
#
loop_
_entity_poly.entity_id
_entity_poly.type
_entity_poly.pdbx_seq_one_letter_code
_entity_poly.pdbx_strand_id
1 'polypeptide(L)'
;MWYKLIHNKLSCLSNLYLPSKLCPVCKNLEETSSHFLFDCPQKLAVWSVLWDSQFEQPFSKYSLRRALFLLDFPKCRPDTVHAPSVFIGTMLLAIWCNHWAFIFDHRPY
;
A
#
# COMPACT_ATOMS: atom_id res chain seq x y z
N MET A 1 -13.86 -4.29 -6.63
CA MET A 1 -14.38 -4.78 -5.33
C MET A 1 -13.55 -4.27 -4.14
N TRP A 2 -12.20 -4.28 -4.23
CA TRP A 2 -11.24 -3.72 -3.27
C TRP A 2 -11.46 -2.24 -2.91
N TYR A 3 -11.68 -1.37 -3.91
CA TYR A 3 -11.90 0.07 -3.71
C TYR A 3 -13.04 0.39 -2.72
N LYS A 4 -14.14 -0.36 -2.74
CA LYS A 4 -15.27 -0.18 -1.80
C LYS A 4 -14.94 -0.66 -0.39
N LEU A 5 -14.19 -1.77 -0.27
CA LEU A 5 -13.74 -2.30 1.02
C LEU A 5 -12.73 -1.37 1.69
N ILE A 6 -11.81 -0.83 0.88
CA ILE A 6 -10.84 0.21 1.23
C ILE A 6 -11.62 1.45 1.69
N HIS A 7 -12.49 2.04 0.87
CA HIS A 7 -13.21 3.27 1.24
C HIS A 7 -14.12 3.16 2.49
N ASN A 8 -14.83 2.06 2.70
CA ASN A 8 -15.71 1.91 3.86
C ASN A 8 -14.96 1.61 5.17
N LYS A 9 -13.84 0.86 5.12
CA LYS A 9 -13.03 0.59 6.32
C LYS A 9 -12.00 1.69 6.62
N LEU A 10 -11.48 2.37 5.59
CA LEU A 10 -10.61 3.54 5.76
C LEU A 10 -11.31 4.63 6.56
N SER A 11 -12.54 4.97 6.16
CA SER A 11 -13.27 6.08 6.75
C SER A 11 -13.58 5.89 8.24
N CYS A 12 -13.69 4.66 8.76
CA CYS A 12 -14.02 4.46 10.18
C CYS A 12 -12.79 4.56 11.10
N LEU A 13 -11.64 4.03 10.69
CA LEU A 13 -10.42 4.05 11.52
C LEU A 13 -9.59 5.33 11.34
N SER A 14 -9.52 5.86 10.11
CA SER A 14 -8.82 7.13 9.82
C SER A 14 -9.52 8.34 10.45
N ASN A 15 -10.84 8.29 10.70
CA ASN A 15 -11.57 9.38 11.36
C ASN A 15 -11.48 9.35 12.90
N LEU A 16 -11.06 8.23 13.52
CA LEU A 16 -11.12 8.11 14.97
C LEU A 16 -9.80 8.51 15.68
N TYR A 17 -8.65 8.55 14.98
CA TYR A 17 -7.37 8.74 15.67
C TYR A 17 -6.21 9.25 14.78
N LEU A 18 -6.27 10.49 14.28
CA LEU A 18 -5.07 11.20 13.85
C LEU A 18 -4.91 12.52 14.66
N PRO A 19 -4.17 12.50 15.79
CA PRO A 19 -3.83 13.71 16.54
C PRO A 19 -2.88 14.64 15.78
N SER A 20 -2.15 14.11 14.79
CA SER A 20 -1.20 14.83 13.95
C SER A 20 -1.52 14.57 12.50
N LYS A 21 -1.41 15.61 11.67
CA LYS A 21 -1.54 15.50 10.21
C LYS A 21 -0.40 14.71 9.58
N LEU A 22 0.73 14.53 10.28
CA LEU A 22 1.92 13.88 9.74
C LEU A 22 1.79 12.36 9.73
N CYS A 23 2.37 11.72 8.71
CA CYS A 23 2.46 10.27 8.64
C CYS A 23 3.20 9.71 9.86
N PRO A 24 2.61 8.81 10.65
CA PRO A 24 3.24 8.28 11.85
C PRO A 24 4.48 7.44 11.54
N VAL A 25 4.54 6.85 10.34
CA VAL A 25 5.65 5.97 9.90
C VAL A 25 6.88 6.79 9.51
N CYS A 26 6.74 7.79 8.63
CA CYS A 26 7.90 8.56 8.14
C CYS A 26 8.09 9.92 8.82
N LYS A 27 7.07 10.42 9.54
CA LYS A 27 7.02 11.72 10.25
C LYS A 27 7.31 12.97 9.41
N ASN A 28 7.45 12.84 8.09
CA ASN A 28 7.93 13.92 7.23
C ASN A 28 6.83 14.68 6.46
N LEU A 29 5.72 14.02 6.12
CA LEU A 29 4.68 14.57 5.25
C LEU A 29 3.30 14.35 5.83
N GLU A 30 2.34 15.20 5.43
CA GLU A 30 0.94 15.02 5.77
C GLU A 30 0.43 13.68 5.21
N GLU A 31 -0.29 12.93 6.03
CA GLU A 31 -0.83 11.63 5.66
C GLU A 31 -2.06 11.78 4.77
N THR A 32 -1.81 11.92 3.48
CA THR A 32 -2.84 11.81 2.44
C THR A 32 -3.12 10.35 2.10
N SER A 33 -4.24 10.06 1.41
CA SER A 33 -4.53 8.70 0.94
C SER A 33 -3.41 8.14 0.03
N SER A 34 -2.75 8.96 -0.79
CA SER A 34 -1.64 8.49 -1.61
C SER A 34 -0.39 8.21 -0.78
N HIS A 35 -0.13 9.02 0.25
CA HIS A 35 0.96 8.80 1.21
C HIS A 35 0.75 7.55 2.06
N PHE A 36 -0.48 7.32 2.48
CA PHE A 36 -0.89 6.11 3.17
C PHE A 36 -0.65 4.86 2.32
N LEU A 37 -0.95 4.91 1.02
CA LEU A 37 -0.88 3.74 0.14
C LEU A 37 0.52 3.47 -0.42
N PHE A 38 1.23 4.51 -0.89
CA PHE A 38 2.50 4.32 -1.59
C PHE A 38 3.49 5.50 -1.59
N ASP A 39 3.11 6.76 -1.28
CA ASP A 39 4.10 7.86 -1.30
C ASP A 39 5.01 7.90 -0.06
N CYS A 40 4.63 7.23 1.02
CA CYS A 40 5.50 7.07 2.19
C CYS A 40 6.76 6.28 1.82
N PRO A 41 7.98 6.78 2.07
CA PRO A 41 9.23 6.12 1.67
C PRO A 41 9.36 4.67 2.17
N GLN A 42 8.95 4.41 3.42
CA GLN A 42 8.98 3.06 4.01
C GLN A 42 8.01 2.11 3.28
N LYS A 43 6.80 2.57 2.99
CA LYS A 43 5.80 1.78 2.25
C LYS A 43 6.22 1.56 0.80
N LEU A 44 6.81 2.59 0.18
CA LEU A 44 7.34 2.53 -1.17
C LEU A 44 8.48 1.51 -1.29
N ALA A 45 9.34 1.42 -0.26
CA ALA A 45 10.40 0.41 -0.22
C ALA A 45 9.81 -1.00 -0.22
N VAL A 46 8.79 -1.27 0.60
CA VAL A 46 8.07 -2.56 0.61
C VAL A 46 7.49 -2.87 -0.78
N TRP A 47 6.86 -1.89 -1.42
CA TRP A 47 6.39 -2.04 -2.80
C TRP A 47 7.51 -2.40 -3.75
N SER A 48 8.64 -1.68 -3.73
CA SER A 48 9.76 -1.96 -4.64
C SER A 48 10.33 -3.36 -4.48
N VAL A 49 10.50 -3.82 -3.23
CA VAL A 49 11.08 -5.14 -2.94
C VAL A 49 10.16 -6.26 -3.43
N LEU A 50 8.86 -6.13 -3.18
CA LEU A 50 7.91 -7.19 -3.51
C LEU A 50 7.45 -7.14 -4.97
N TRP A 51 7.48 -5.97 -5.61
CA TRP A 51 7.12 -5.81 -7.01
C TRP A 51 7.93 -6.71 -7.93
N ASP A 52 9.25 -6.74 -7.72
CA ASP A 52 10.17 -7.51 -8.55
C ASP A 52 9.99 -9.03 -8.37
N SER A 53 9.30 -9.48 -7.32
CA SER A 53 8.92 -10.89 -7.16
C SER A 53 7.72 -11.31 -8.02
N GLN A 54 6.86 -10.36 -8.42
CA GLN A 54 5.63 -10.64 -9.14
C GLN A 54 5.72 -10.26 -10.63
N PHE A 55 6.38 -9.15 -10.96
CA PHE A 55 6.32 -8.57 -12.30
C PHE A 55 7.66 -8.68 -13.04
N GLU A 56 7.59 -8.83 -14.36
CA GLU A 56 8.78 -8.77 -15.23
C GLU A 56 9.28 -7.34 -15.41
N GLN A 57 8.38 -6.36 -15.32
CA GLN A 57 8.71 -4.95 -15.45
C GLN A 57 9.32 -4.42 -14.14
N PRO A 58 10.45 -3.67 -14.19
CA PRO A 58 11.03 -3.04 -13.01
C PRO A 58 10.04 -2.14 -12.27
N PHE A 59 10.21 -2.07 -10.95
CA PHE A 59 9.40 -1.19 -10.12
C PHE A 59 9.47 0.28 -10.57
N SER A 60 8.30 0.92 -10.66
CA SER A 60 8.21 2.36 -10.75
C SER A 60 6.95 2.87 -10.05
N LYS A 61 7.01 4.07 -9.48
CA LYS A 61 5.83 4.74 -8.91
C LYS A 61 4.69 4.87 -9.93
N TYR A 62 5.03 5.09 -11.19
CA TYR A 62 4.06 5.18 -12.28
C TYR A 62 3.31 3.86 -12.49
N SER A 63 4.04 2.74 -12.61
CA SER A 63 3.46 1.40 -12.78
C SER A 63 2.60 1.01 -11.57
N LEU A 64 3.06 1.30 -10.36
CA LEU A 64 2.28 1.07 -9.15
C LEU A 64 0.97 1.87 -9.15
N ARG A 65 1.01 3.15 -9.52
CA ARG A 65 -0.19 3.99 -9.60
C ARG A 65 -1.20 3.45 -10.61
N ARG A 66 -0.74 2.95 -11.76
CA ARG A 66 -1.61 2.32 -12.76
C ARG A 66 -2.23 1.03 -12.23
N ALA A 67 -1.43 0.18 -11.57
CA ALA A 67 -1.93 -1.06 -10.96
C ALA A 67 -3.00 -0.78 -9.89
N LEU A 68 -2.80 0.24 -9.05
CA LEU A 68 -3.70 0.59 -7.95
C LEU A 68 -5.02 1.21 -8.42
N PHE A 69 -4.96 2.17 -9.36
CA PHE A 69 -6.12 2.99 -9.72
C PHE A 69 -6.78 2.61 -11.05
N LEU A 70 -6.00 2.08 -11.99
CA LEU A 70 -6.48 1.71 -13.32
C LEU A 70 -6.65 0.20 -13.47
N LEU A 71 -6.22 -0.60 -12.47
CA LEU A 71 -6.16 -2.05 -12.55
C LEU A 71 -5.38 -2.54 -13.78
N ASP A 72 -4.41 -1.73 -14.22
CA ASP A 72 -3.51 -2.09 -15.31
C ASP A 72 -2.22 -2.64 -14.74
N PHE A 73 -1.97 -3.92 -14.98
CA PHE A 73 -0.89 -4.69 -14.38
C PHE A 73 0.16 -5.04 -15.43
N PRO A 74 1.45 -4.94 -15.11
CA PRO A 74 2.48 -5.47 -15.98
C PRO A 74 2.35 -6.99 -16.16
N LYS A 75 3.08 -7.49 -17.15
CA LYS A 75 3.25 -8.93 -17.35
C LYS A 75 3.85 -9.56 -16.08
N CYS A 76 3.15 -10.57 -15.57
CA CYS A 76 3.59 -11.34 -14.41
C CYS A 76 4.72 -12.28 -14.82
N ARG A 77 5.59 -12.62 -13.87
CA ARG A 77 6.63 -13.62 -14.10
C ARG A 77 6.03 -15.02 -14.22
N PRO A 78 6.67 -15.94 -14.96
CA PRO A 78 6.12 -17.27 -15.24
C PRO A 78 5.89 -18.13 -13.99
N ASP A 79 6.65 -17.89 -12.92
CA ASP A 79 6.64 -18.59 -11.64
C ASP A 79 5.59 -18.04 -10.65
N THR A 80 4.86 -17.00 -11.02
CA THR A 80 3.87 -16.39 -10.13
C THR A 80 2.62 -17.26 -9.98
N VAL A 81 2.27 -17.55 -8.73
CA VAL A 81 1.10 -18.37 -8.38
C VAL A 81 -0.18 -17.53 -8.31
N HIS A 82 -0.05 -16.25 -7.98
CA HIS A 82 -1.18 -15.37 -7.72
C HIS A 82 -1.48 -14.44 -8.90
N ALA A 83 -2.77 -14.24 -9.18
CA ALA A 83 -3.21 -13.20 -10.10
C ALA A 83 -2.71 -11.82 -9.61
N PRO A 84 -2.32 -10.92 -10.52
CA PRO A 84 -1.71 -9.64 -10.14
C PRO A 84 -2.62 -8.77 -9.26
N SER A 85 -3.94 -8.85 -9.46
CA SER A 85 -4.91 -8.16 -8.62
C SER A 85 -4.94 -8.69 -7.18
N VAL A 86 -4.80 -10.02 -6.99
CA VAL A 86 -4.69 -10.67 -5.68
C VAL A 86 -3.39 -10.27 -5.00
N PHE A 87 -2.28 -10.28 -5.73
CA PHE A 87 -1.00 -9.78 -5.23
C PHE A 87 -1.12 -8.32 -4.74
N ILE A 88 -1.60 -7.40 -5.58
CA ILE A 88 -1.77 -6.00 -5.20
C ILE A 88 -2.70 -5.83 -3.99
N GLY A 89 -3.81 -6.57 -3.95
CA GLY A 89 -4.74 -6.50 -2.83
C GLY A 89 -4.18 -7.04 -1.51
N THR A 90 -3.40 -8.13 -1.55
CA THR A 90 -2.72 -8.67 -0.36
C THR A 90 -1.64 -7.72 0.15
N MET A 91 -0.90 -7.08 -0.75
CA MET A 91 0.07 -6.05 -0.37
C MET A 91 -0.59 -4.83 0.28
N LEU A 92 -1.69 -4.35 -0.29
CA LEU A 92 -2.48 -3.27 0.30
C LEU A 92 -2.99 -3.62 1.71
N LEU A 93 -3.47 -4.85 1.89
CA LEU A 93 -3.92 -5.33 3.19
C LEU A 93 -2.75 -5.43 4.19
N ALA A 94 -1.60 -5.92 3.77
CA ALA A 94 -0.40 -5.99 4.62
C ALA A 94 0.08 -4.59 5.04
N ILE A 95 0.14 -3.64 4.10
CA ILE A 95 0.48 -2.24 4.40
C ILE A 95 -0.52 -1.65 5.39
N TRP A 96 -1.82 -1.89 5.18
CA TRP A 96 -2.88 -1.45 6.07
C TRP A 96 -2.69 -2.00 7.49
N CYS A 97 -2.59 -3.33 7.62
CA CYS A 97 -2.44 -3.99 8.93
C CYS A 97 -1.17 -3.54 9.66
N ASN A 98 -0.03 -3.47 8.97
CA ASN A 98 1.23 -3.02 9.58
C ASN A 98 1.20 -1.55 9.99
N HIS A 99 0.55 -0.69 9.22
CA HIS A 99 0.42 0.72 9.58
C HIS A 99 -0.39 0.89 10.87
N TRP A 100 -1.51 0.19 11.01
CA TRP A 100 -2.32 0.28 12.23
C TRP A 100 -1.69 -0.43 13.43
N ALA A 101 -1.00 -1.55 13.22
CA ALA A 101 -0.21 -2.18 14.27
C ALA A 101 0.95 -1.28 14.75
N PHE A 102 1.56 -0.51 13.86
CA PHE A 102 2.57 0.48 14.23
C PHE A 102 1.99 1.61 15.10
N ILE A 103 0.79 2.09 14.76
CA ILE A 103 0.11 3.16 15.51
C ILE A 103 -0.39 2.69 16.87
N PHE A 104 -1.12 1.57 16.91
CA PHE A 104 -1.84 1.13 18.10
C PHE A 104 -1.05 0.15 18.98
N ASP A 105 -0.29 -0.75 18.36
CA ASP A 105 0.44 -1.80 19.08
C ASP A 105 1.92 -1.46 19.28
N HIS A 106 2.35 -0.27 18.84
CA HIS A 106 3.75 0.20 18.86
C HIS A 106 4.75 -0.80 18.26
N ARG A 107 4.29 -1.63 17.31
CA ARG A 107 5.16 -2.57 16.60
C ARG A 107 6.03 -1.82 15.59
N PRO A 108 7.27 -2.26 15.34
CA PRO A 108 8.08 -1.71 14.26
C PRO A 108 7.41 -1.94 12.90
N TYR A 109 7.56 -0.97 12.01
CA TYR A 109 7.07 -1.03 10.63
C TYR A 109 8.06 -1.77 9.74
#